data_AF-A0A3A4PB71-F1
#
_entry.id   AF-A0A3A4PB71-F1
#
_cell.length_a   1.000
_cell.length_b   1.000
_cell.length_c   1.000
_cell.angle_alpha   90.00
_cell.angle_beta   90.00
_cell.angle_gamma   90.00
#
_symmetry.space_group_name_H-M   'P 1'
#
loop_
_entity.id
_entity.type
_entity.pdbx_description
1 polymer ?
#
loop_
_entity_poly.entity_id
_entity_poly.type
_entity_poly.pdbx_seq_one_letter_code
_entity_poly.pdbx_strand_id
1 'polypeptide(L)' 'LTGISIAGAVTHNAVQLWVAMWLVGFPGLKNYLPYLLLIALPTGFFIGVIARRLAMAIGRAIPEEVG' A
#
# COMPACT_ATOMS: atom_id res chain seq x y z
N LEU A 1 -4.55 -2.64 -10.49
CA LEU A 1 -4.76 -2.07 -9.13
C LEU A 1 -4.11 -2.94 -8.05
N THR A 2 -4.44 -4.24 -7.94
CA THR A 2 -3.88 -5.09 -6.87
C THR A 2 -2.36 -5.23 -6.87
N GLY A 3 -1.72 -5.56 -8.00
CA GLY A 3 -0.26 -5.65 -8.08
C GLY A 3 0.45 -4.32 -7.77
N ILE A 4 -0.09 -3.20 -8.28
CA ILE A 4 0.41 -1.85 -8.00
C ILE A 4 0.28 -1.52 -6.52
N SER A 5 -0.82 -1.91 -5.89
CA SER A 5 -1.05 -1.71 -4.45
C SER A 5 -0.09 -2.52 -3.58
N ILE A 6 0.22 -3.77 -3.97
CA ILE A 6 1.24 -4.59 -3.30
C ILE A 6 2.63 -3.97 -3.46
N ALA A 7 3.01 -3.55 -4.67
CA ALA A 7 4.28 -2.88 -4.90
C ALA A 7 4.39 -1.59 -4.08
N GLY A 8 3.33 -0.77 -4.06
CA GLY A 8 3.24 0.43 -3.24
C GLY A 8 3.36 0.15 -1.74
N ALA A 9 2.69 -0.89 -1.24
CA ALA A 9 2.79 -1.30 0.17
C ALA A 9 4.22 -1.72 0.53
N VAL A 10 4.89 -2.49 -0.34
CA VAL A 10 6.29 -2.90 -0.16
C VAL A 10 7.21 -1.67 -0.13
N THR A 11 7.09 -0.78 -1.11
CA THR A 11 7.90 0.44 -1.19
C THR A 11 7.65 1.34 0.03
N HIS A 12 6.40 1.52 0.45
CA HIS A 12 6.06 2.33 1.61
C HIS A 12 6.69 1.79 2.90
N ASN A 13 6.57 0.48 3.16
CA ASN A 13 7.16 -0.15 4.35
C ASN A 13 8.69 -0.05 4.36
N ALA A 14 9.33 -0.23 3.19
CA ALA A 14 10.79 -0.11 3.07
C ALA A 14 11.28 1.33 3.33
N VAL A 15 10.63 2.32 2.70
CA VAL A 15 10.97 3.74 2.89
C VAL A 15 10.66 4.19 4.32
N GLN A 16 9.51 3.80 4.87
CA GLN A 16 9.12 4.07 6.26
C GLN A 16 10.18 3.56 7.24
N LEU A 17 10.63 2.31 7.06
CA LEU A 17 11.65 1.74 7.94
C LEU A 17 13.00 2.44 7.78
N TRP A 18 13.37 2.80 6.55
CA TRP A 18 14.61 3.53 6.28
C TRP A 18 14.62 4.91 6.95
N VAL A 19 13.52 5.66 6.80
CA VAL A 19 13.35 6.95 7.48
C VAL A 19 13.34 6.77 9.01
N ALA A 20 12.67 5.73 9.52
CA ALA A 20 12.66 5.45 10.95
C ALA A 20 14.05 5.13 11.50
N MET A 21 14.86 4.34 10.78
CA MET A 21 16.26 4.08 11.16
C MET A 21 17.10 5.35 11.17
N TRP A 22 16.89 6.25 10.20
CA TRP A 22 17.60 7.53 10.14
C TRP A 22 17.23 8.46 11.29
N LEU A 23 15.95 8.57 11.63
CA LEU A 23 15.46 9.46 12.70
C LEU A 23 15.77 8.93 14.10
N VAL A 24 15.63 7.62 14.33
CA VAL A 24 15.78 7.02 15.66
C VAL A 24 17.25 6.66 15.95
N GLY A 25 18.07 6.42 14.93
CA GLY A 25 19.46 6.03 15.09
C GLY A 25 19.66 4.63 15.69
N PHE A 26 18.60 3.81 15.75
CA PHE A 26 18.65 2.45 16.30
C PHE A 26 18.74 1.38 15.19
N PRO A 27 19.89 0.72 15.01
CA PRO A 27 20.10 -0.25 13.93
C PRO A 27 19.23 -1.51 14.05
N GLY A 28 18.66 -1.80 15.23
CA GLY A 28 17.80 -2.96 15.46
C GLY A 28 16.49 -2.91 14.66
N LEU A 29 16.07 -1.73 14.17
CA LEU A 29 14.90 -1.57 13.32
C LEU A 29 14.97 -2.40 12.04
N LYS A 30 16.16 -2.65 11.48
CA LYS A 30 16.33 -3.46 10.25
C LYS A 30 15.70 -4.86 10.37
N ASN A 31 15.64 -5.41 11.58
CA ASN A 31 15.07 -6.73 11.84
C ASN A 31 13.55 -6.77 11.65
N TYR A 32 12.88 -5.62 11.58
CA TYR A 32 11.45 -5.52 11.29
C TYR A 32 11.14 -5.64 9.80
N LEU A 33 12.13 -5.39 8.92
CA LEU A 33 11.92 -5.42 7.47
C LEU A 33 11.27 -6.72 6.96
N PRO A 34 11.73 -7.95 7.31
CA PRO A 34 11.08 -9.17 6.82
C PRO A 34 9.61 -9.27 7.25
N TYR A 35 9.27 -8.86 8.48
CA TYR A 35 7.90 -8.86 8.98
C TYR A 35 7.05 -7.81 8.26
N LEU A 36 7.57 -6.61 8.07
CA LEU A 36 6.88 -5.52 7.37
C LEU A 36 6.61 -5.88 5.89
N LEU A 37 7.57 -6.52 5.22
CA LEU A 37 7.40 -7.00 3.84
C LEU A 37 6.37 -8.13 3.76
N LEU A 38 6.35 -9.05 4.74
CA LEU A 38 5.36 -10.10 4.79
C LEU A 38 3.94 -9.53 4.97
N ILE A 39 3.78 -8.52 5.84
CA ILE A 39 2.50 -7.82 6.08
C ILE A 39 2.11 -6.89 4.92
N ALA A 40 3.08 -6.39 4.15
CA ALA A 40 2.82 -5.57 2.96
C ALA A 40 2.03 -6.35 1.87
N LEU A 41 2.17 -7.67 1.81
CA LEU A 41 1.46 -8.52 0.84
C LEU A 41 -0.07 -8.57 1.09
N PRO A 42 -0.57 -9.01 2.26
CA PRO A 42 -2.00 -9.03 2.51
C PRO A 42 -2.58 -7.62 2.52
N THR A 43 -1.91 -6.64 3.14
CA THR A 43 -2.40 -5.25 3.18
C THR A 43 -2.51 -4.64 1.78
N GLY A 44 -1.45 -4.77 0.97
CA GLY A 44 -1.45 -4.32 -0.42
C GLY A 44 -2.52 -5.01 -1.28
N PHE A 45 -2.75 -6.31 -1.06
CA PHE A 45 -3.81 -7.05 -1.73
C PHE A 45 -5.20 -6.51 -1.37
N PHE A 46 -5.50 -6.35 -0.07
CA PHE A 46 -6.79 -5.84 0.41
C PHE A 46 -7.08 -4.45 -0.13
N ILE A 47 -6.12 -3.52 -0.02
CA ILE A 47 -6.25 -2.15 -0.54
C ILE A 47 -6.49 -2.19 -2.05
N GLY A 48 -5.79 -3.04 -2.78
CA GLY A 48 -5.95 -3.18 -4.22
C GLY A 48 -7.33 -3.67 -4.65
N VAL A 49 -7.91 -4.63 -3.92
CA VAL A 49 -9.29 -5.10 -4.14
C VAL A 49 -10.29 -4.00 -3.83
N ILE A 50 -10.14 -3.32 -2.70
CA ILE A 50 -11.03 -2.23 -2.27
C ILE A 50 -10.98 -1.08 -3.28
N ALA A 51 -9.79 -0.66 -3.70
CA ALA A 51 -9.61 0.40 -4.68
C ALA A 51 -10.27 0.06 -6.02
N ARG A 52 -10.19 -1.20 -6.48
CA ARG A 52 -10.90 -1.64 -7.68
C ARG A 52 -12.43 -1.60 -7.50
N ARG A 53 -12.95 -2.04 -6.36
CA ARG A 53 -14.39 -2.00 -6.05
C ARG A 53 -14.90 -0.55 -6.00
N LEU A 54 -14.13 0.33 -5.36
CA LEU A 54 -14.45 1.74 -5.25
C LEU A 54 -14.44 2.43 -6.62
N ALA A 55 -13.42 2.18 -7.45
CA ALA A 55 -13.37 2.73 -8.80
C ALA A 55 -14.58 2.30 -9.65
N MET A 56 -15.01 1.03 -9.53
CA MET A 56 -16.21 0.52 -10.20
C MET A 56 -17.52 1.10 -9.64
N ALA A 57 -17.56 1.44 -8.35
CA ALA A 57 -18.74 2.05 -7.74
C ALA A 57 -18.87 3.52 -8.15
N ILE A 58 -17.75 4.26 -8.13
CA ILE A 58 -17.69 5.65 -8.59
C ILE A 58 -18.04 5.74 -10.08
N GLY A 59 -17.48 4.87 -10.92
CA GLY A 59 -17.81 4.84 -12.35
C GLY A 59 -19.26 4.50 -12.67
N ARG A 60 -19.99 3.85 -11.75
CA ARG A 60 -21.45 3.63 -11.86
C ARG A 60 -22.28 4.79 -11.33
N ALA A 61 -21.69 5.64 -10.49
CA ALA A 61 -22.36 6.77 -9.85
C ALA A 61 -22.32 8.05 -10.68
N ILE A 62 -21.58 8.08 -11.79
CA ILE A 62 -21.61 9.16 -12.79
C ILE A 62 -22.63 8.76 -13.87
N PRO A 63 -23.86 9.28 -13.86
CA PRO A 63 -24.79 9.09 -14.96
C PRO A 63 -24.28 9.85 -16.21
N GLU A 64 -24.40 9.22 -17.38
CA GLU A 64 -24.09 9.74 -18.72
C GLU A 64 -25.01 10.92 -19.13
N GLU A 65 -25.33 11.86 -18.23
CA GLU A 65 -26.23 12.99 -18.53
C GLU A 65 -25.49 14.31 -18.79
N VAL A 66 -24.19 14.27 -19.04
CA VAL A 66 -23.42 15.42 -19.51
C VAL A 66 -22.56 15.00 -20.71
N GLY A 67 -23.23 14.75 -21.83
CA GLY A 67 -22.67 14.60 -23.17
C GLY A 67 -23.50 15.40 -24.17
#